data_AF-A0AB94ICC1-F1
#
_entry.id   AF-A0AB94ICC1-F1
#
_cell.length_a   1.000
_cell.length_b   1.000
_cell.length_c   1.000
_cell.angle_alpha   90.00
_cell.angle_beta   90.00
_cell.angle_gamma   90.00
#
_symmetry.space_group_name_H-M   'P 1'
#
loop_
_entity.id
_entity.type
_entity.pdbx_description
1 polymer ?
#
loop_
_entity_poly.entity_id
_entity_poly.type
_entity_poly.pdbx_seq_one_letter_code
_entity_poly.pdbx_strand_id
1 'polypeptide(L)'
;MATAKNELFEEINAWATNAVFNSPTWSINQLDYSEKSISAVELIIDEMSTKNHEISEEQLDMITQEYGCYMLMTAHRLYGGEFYWNNQFEQPMLIVGEPEACIALLTWNKVKGRLLGDKADHLAYFFEQFGGDAKAIESGKQVVYI
;
A
#
# COMPACT_ATOMS: atom_id res chain seq x y z
N MET A 1 6.64 -11.41 21.05
CA MET A 1 7.06 -10.94 19.71
C MET A 1 6.27 -11.60 18.58
N ALA A 2 6.14 -12.94 18.54
CA ALA A 2 5.34 -13.61 17.50
C ALA A 2 3.85 -13.19 17.49
N THR A 3 3.23 -13.03 18.66
CA THR A 3 1.82 -12.60 18.77
C THR A 3 1.55 -11.24 18.17
N ALA A 4 2.38 -10.22 18.49
CA ALA A 4 2.21 -8.86 17.97
C ALA A 4 2.44 -8.77 16.45
N LYS A 5 3.38 -9.55 15.89
CA LYS A 5 3.56 -9.65 14.44
C LYS A 5 2.33 -10.26 13.75
N ASN A 6 1.73 -11.26 14.38
CA ASN A 6 0.52 -11.90 13.86
C ASN A 6 -0.68 -10.95 13.92
N GLU A 7 -0.84 -10.19 15.01
CA GLU A 7 -1.90 -9.16 15.13
C GLU A 7 -1.78 -8.10 14.02
N LEU A 8 -0.59 -7.54 13.79
CA LEU A 8 -0.38 -6.56 12.73
C LEU A 8 -0.68 -7.13 11.34
N PHE A 9 -0.26 -8.37 11.07
CA PHE A 9 -0.57 -9.04 9.80
C PHE A 9 -2.08 -9.18 9.60
N GLU A 10 -2.81 -9.63 10.61
CA GLU A 10 -4.26 -9.79 10.54
C GLU A 10 -4.98 -8.44 10.35
N GLU A 11 -4.53 -7.39 11.02
CA GLU A 11 -5.05 -6.02 10.82
C GLU A 11 -4.83 -5.51 9.39
N ILE A 12 -3.60 -5.65 8.87
CA ILE A 12 -3.28 -5.28 7.49
C ILE A 12 -4.14 -6.09 6.50
N ASN A 13 -4.30 -7.40 6.73
CA ASN A 13 -5.11 -8.28 5.88
C ASN A 13 -6.60 -7.93 5.93
N ALA A 14 -7.13 -7.54 7.10
CA ALA A 14 -8.50 -7.08 7.25
C ALA A 14 -8.75 -5.79 6.44
N TRP A 15 -7.86 -4.80 6.57
CA TRP A 15 -7.96 -3.56 5.79
C TRP A 15 -7.81 -3.78 4.28
N ALA A 16 -6.87 -4.64 3.87
CA ALA A 16 -6.71 -5.01 2.47
C ALA A 16 -7.97 -5.71 1.91
N THR A 17 -8.64 -6.54 2.72
CA THR A 17 -9.90 -7.18 2.35
C THR A 17 -11.04 -6.17 2.22
N ASN A 18 -11.10 -5.19 3.12
CA ASN A 18 -12.07 -4.09 3.03
C ASN A 18 -11.91 -3.30 1.73
N ALA A 19 -10.68 -3.04 1.28
CA ALA A 19 -10.42 -2.38 0.00
C ALA A 19 -11.09 -3.12 -1.16
N VAL A 20 -11.00 -4.46 -1.20
CA VAL A 20 -11.65 -5.28 -2.23
C VAL A 20 -13.17 -5.21 -2.11
N PHE A 21 -13.72 -5.25 -0.90
CA PHE A 21 -15.16 -5.25 -0.66
C PHE A 21 -15.82 -3.89 -0.96
N ASN A 22 -15.15 -2.80 -0.60
CA ASN A 22 -15.65 -1.42 -0.73
C ASN A 22 -15.32 -0.78 -2.09
N SER A 23 -14.59 -1.50 -2.94
CA SER A 23 -14.26 -1.03 -4.28
C SER A 23 -15.49 -0.92 -5.19
N PRO A 24 -15.46 -0.02 -6.20
CA PRO A 24 -16.53 0.11 -7.18
C PRO A 24 -16.87 -1.20 -7.91
N THR A 25 -18.12 -1.39 -8.30
CA THR A 25 -18.58 -2.61 -9.00
C THR A 25 -17.80 -2.90 -10.29
N TRP A 26 -17.32 -1.87 -11.00
CA TRP A 26 -16.57 -2.08 -12.24
C TRP A 26 -15.21 -2.76 -12.01
N SER A 27 -14.63 -2.64 -10.81
CA SER A 27 -13.33 -3.22 -10.46
C SER A 27 -13.45 -4.61 -9.83
N ILE A 28 -14.62 -5.24 -9.88
CA ILE A 28 -14.82 -6.63 -9.46
C ILE A 28 -13.78 -7.51 -10.17
N ASN A 29 -13.10 -8.36 -9.40
CA ASN A 29 -12.02 -9.25 -9.82
C ASN A 29 -10.76 -8.56 -10.37
N GLN A 30 -10.65 -7.22 -10.34
CA GLN A 30 -9.41 -6.53 -10.70
C GLN A 30 -8.44 -6.42 -9.53
N LEU A 31 -8.95 -6.41 -8.29
CA LEU A 31 -8.14 -6.38 -7.08
C LEU A 31 -7.78 -7.79 -6.61
N ASP A 32 -6.87 -8.44 -7.34
CA ASP A 32 -6.42 -9.82 -7.13
C ASP A 32 -5.05 -9.99 -6.48
N TYR A 33 -4.45 -8.89 -5.99
CA TYR A 33 -3.11 -8.82 -5.40
C TYR A 33 -1.97 -9.14 -6.39
N SER A 34 -2.22 -8.97 -7.69
CA SER A 34 -1.17 -8.96 -8.70
C SER A 34 -0.53 -7.58 -8.85
N GLU A 35 0.64 -7.50 -9.49
CA GLU A 35 1.25 -6.20 -9.85
C GLU A 35 0.30 -5.34 -10.71
N LYS A 36 -0.48 -5.98 -11.59
CA LYS A 36 -1.47 -5.31 -12.44
C LYS A 36 -2.63 -4.70 -11.64
N SER A 37 -3.02 -5.31 -10.51
CA SER A 37 -4.10 -4.81 -9.67
C SER A 37 -3.84 -3.39 -9.14
N ILE A 38 -2.58 -2.98 -9.00
CA ILE A 38 -2.22 -1.63 -8.56
C ILE A 38 -2.64 -0.56 -9.58
N SER A 39 -2.71 -0.91 -10.88
CA SER A 39 -3.28 -0.01 -11.89
C SER A 39 -4.79 0.17 -11.70
N ALA A 40 -5.50 -0.85 -11.21
CA ALA A 40 -6.91 -0.71 -10.86
C ALA A 40 -7.08 0.15 -9.59
N VAL A 41 -6.22 -0.03 -8.58
CA VAL A 41 -6.18 0.85 -7.39
C VAL A 41 -5.99 2.30 -7.81
N GLU A 42 -5.02 2.60 -8.67
CA GLU A 42 -4.77 3.95 -9.19
C GLU A 42 -6.04 4.57 -9.80
N LEU A 43 -6.77 3.83 -10.63
CA LEU A 43 -7.99 4.30 -11.27
C LEU A 43 -9.12 4.54 -10.25
N ILE A 44 -9.32 3.62 -9.30
CA ILE A 44 -10.33 3.75 -8.26
C ILE A 44 -10.07 5.01 -7.42
N ILE A 45 -8.83 5.21 -7.00
CA ILE A 45 -8.43 6.35 -6.19
C ILE A 45 -8.55 7.66 -6.97
N ASP A 46 -8.18 7.68 -8.26
CA ASP A 46 -8.37 8.85 -9.11
C ASP A 46 -9.85 9.21 -9.24
N GLU A 47 -10.73 8.23 -9.46
CA GLU A 47 -12.19 8.44 -9.50
C GLU A 47 -12.72 9.02 -8.18
N MET A 48 -12.26 8.49 -7.04
CA MET A 48 -12.61 9.02 -5.72
C MET A 48 -12.09 10.45 -5.52
N SER A 49 -10.87 10.75 -5.96
CA SER A 49 -10.28 12.09 -5.85
C SER A 49 -11.10 13.15 -6.58
N THR A 50 -11.69 12.81 -7.74
CA THR A 50 -12.55 13.74 -8.49
C THR A 50 -13.87 14.06 -7.78
N LYS A 51 -14.26 13.23 -6.80
CA LYS A 51 -15.47 13.36 -5.99
C LYS A 51 -15.17 13.79 -4.54
N ASN A 52 -13.93 14.17 -4.24
CA ASN A 52 -13.42 14.41 -2.88
C ASN A 52 -14.07 15.60 -2.16
N HIS A 53 -14.91 16.41 -2.83
CA HIS A 53 -15.62 17.52 -2.17
C HIS A 53 -16.56 17.09 -1.03
N GLU A 54 -16.87 15.80 -0.92
CA GLU A 54 -17.80 15.25 0.08
C GLU A 54 -17.15 14.26 1.06
N ILE A 55 -15.83 14.03 0.98
CA ILE A 55 -15.14 13.05 1.84
C ILE A 55 -14.78 13.69 3.18
N SER A 56 -15.25 13.11 4.28
CA SER A 56 -14.82 13.51 5.63
C SER A 56 -13.39 13.05 5.93
N GLU A 57 -12.75 13.64 6.94
CA GLU A 57 -11.41 13.21 7.37
C GLU A 57 -11.38 11.74 7.81
N GLU A 58 -12.44 11.27 8.49
CA GLU A 58 -12.59 9.87 8.88
C GLU A 58 -12.67 8.94 7.66
N GLN A 59 -13.43 9.33 6.62
CA GLN A 59 -13.51 8.56 5.37
C GLN A 59 -12.19 8.58 4.62
N LEU A 60 -11.49 9.71 4.60
CA LEU A 60 -10.17 9.85 3.99
C LEU A 60 -9.17 8.88 4.64
N ASP A 61 -9.15 8.83 5.98
CA ASP A 61 -8.26 7.93 6.70
C ASP A 61 -8.65 6.46 6.51
N MET A 62 -9.95 6.13 6.48
CA MET A 62 -10.43 4.78 6.22
C MET A 62 -10.00 4.28 4.82
N ILE A 63 -10.25 5.07 3.77
CA ILE A 63 -9.85 4.73 2.39
C ILE A 63 -8.32 4.62 2.31
N THR A 64 -7.60 5.52 2.98
CA THR A 64 -6.13 5.47 3.03
C THR A 64 -5.63 4.14 3.62
N GLN A 65 -6.22 3.69 4.72
CA GLN A 65 -5.86 2.42 5.37
C GLN A 65 -6.20 1.22 4.49
N GLU A 66 -7.41 1.20 3.89
CA GLU A 66 -7.85 0.14 3.00
C GLU A 66 -6.87 -0.08 1.84
N TYR A 67 -6.68 0.94 1.00
CA TYR A 67 -5.85 0.80 -0.20
C TYR A 67 -4.35 0.80 0.12
N GLY A 68 -3.94 1.47 1.19
CA GLY A 68 -2.57 1.42 1.69
C GLY A 68 -2.19 0.00 2.13
N CYS A 69 -3.03 -0.65 2.92
CA CYS A 69 -2.82 -2.04 3.34
C CYS A 69 -2.96 -3.03 2.17
N TYR A 70 -3.85 -2.76 1.21
CA TYR A 70 -3.94 -3.55 -0.03
C TYR A 70 -2.62 -3.55 -0.82
N MET A 71 -2.01 -2.38 -1.00
CA MET A 71 -0.70 -2.24 -1.64
C MET A 71 0.40 -3.00 -0.86
N LEU A 72 0.42 -2.87 0.48
CA LEU A 72 1.38 -3.59 1.33
C LEU A 72 1.22 -5.11 1.22
N MET A 73 -0.01 -5.64 1.25
CA MET A 73 -0.28 -7.07 1.05
C MET A 73 0.10 -7.55 -0.34
N THR A 74 -0.12 -6.72 -1.36
CA THR A 74 0.29 -7.02 -2.73
C THR A 74 1.82 -7.13 -2.83
N ALA A 75 2.55 -6.17 -2.27
CA ALA A 75 4.01 -6.23 -2.20
C ALA A 75 4.51 -7.46 -1.43
N HIS A 76 3.91 -7.77 -0.29
CA HIS A 76 4.29 -8.93 0.52
C HIS A 76 4.09 -10.24 -0.24
N ARG A 77 2.98 -10.40 -0.98
CA ARG A 77 2.73 -11.59 -1.80
C ARG A 77 3.70 -11.73 -2.97
N LEU A 78 4.13 -10.61 -3.57
CA LEU A 78 5.02 -10.60 -4.73
C LEU A 78 6.50 -10.78 -4.34
N TYR A 79 6.91 -10.16 -3.24
CA TYR A 79 8.34 -9.99 -2.89
C TYR A 79 8.71 -10.57 -1.52
N GLY A 80 7.75 -11.07 -0.75
CA GLY A 80 7.96 -11.54 0.61
C GLY A 80 8.18 -10.40 1.59
N GLY A 81 9.14 -10.55 2.50
CA GLY A 81 9.43 -9.58 3.54
C GLY A 81 8.49 -9.66 4.74
N GLU A 82 8.70 -8.73 5.67
CA GLU A 82 8.07 -8.74 6.99
C GLU A 82 7.42 -7.39 7.29
N PHE A 83 6.25 -7.43 7.93
CA PHE A 83 5.56 -6.22 8.36
C PHE A 83 6.06 -5.72 9.71
N TYR A 84 6.10 -4.40 9.83
CA TYR A 84 6.48 -3.69 11.05
C TYR A 84 5.57 -2.48 11.23
N TRP A 85 5.33 -2.09 12.48
CA TRP A 85 4.68 -0.82 12.79
C TRP A 85 5.73 0.30 12.84
N ASN A 86 5.52 1.39 12.10
CA ASN A 86 6.37 2.56 12.13
C ASN A 86 5.79 3.59 13.12
N ASN A 87 6.44 3.78 14.27
CA ASN A 87 5.98 4.73 15.30
C ASN A 87 6.11 6.21 14.89
N GLN A 88 7.02 6.54 13.97
CA GLN A 88 7.23 7.93 13.55
C GLN A 88 6.11 8.42 12.63
N PHE A 89 5.64 7.55 11.75
CA PHE A 89 4.59 7.87 10.77
C PHE A 89 3.24 7.25 11.11
N GLU A 90 3.14 6.59 12.28
CA GLU A 90 1.94 5.95 12.82
C GLU A 90 1.20 5.07 11.79
N GLN A 91 1.96 4.23 11.08
CA GLN A 91 1.43 3.40 10.01
C GLN A 91 2.20 2.07 9.87
N PRO A 92 1.62 1.03 9.25
CA PRO A 92 2.33 -0.18 8.90
C PRO A 92 3.35 0.08 7.78
N MET A 93 4.44 -0.67 7.81
CA MET A 93 5.45 -0.71 6.76
C MET A 93 5.82 -2.15 6.43
N LEU A 94 6.22 -2.41 5.19
CA LEU A 94 6.81 -3.67 4.75
C LEU A 94 8.31 -3.47 4.55
N ILE A 95 9.14 -4.37 5.07
CA ILE A 95 10.58 -4.42 4.78
C ILE A 95 10.87 -5.68 3.96
N VAL A 96 11.54 -5.51 2.83
CA VAL A 96 12.02 -6.60 1.96
C VAL A 96 13.54 -6.55 1.80
N GLY A 97 14.14 -7.71 1.47
CA GLY A 97 15.55 -7.86 1.12
C GLY A 97 16.51 -8.12 2.27
N GLU A 98 16.03 -8.24 3.51
CA GLU A 98 16.88 -8.60 4.65
C GLU A 98 17.39 -10.05 4.54
N PRO A 99 18.64 -10.34 4.98
CA PRO A 99 19.62 -9.41 5.57
C PRO A 99 20.50 -8.64 4.57
N GLU A 100 20.42 -8.91 3.27
CA GLU A 100 21.33 -8.34 2.26
C GLU A 100 21.09 -6.86 1.97
N ALA A 101 19.85 -6.39 2.14
CA ALA A 101 19.40 -5.02 1.93
C ALA A 101 18.24 -4.67 2.89
N CYS A 102 17.89 -3.39 2.96
CA CYS A 102 16.71 -2.90 3.66
C CYS A 102 15.93 -1.96 2.73
N ILE A 103 14.86 -2.49 2.15
CA ILE A 103 13.98 -1.75 1.23
C ILE A 103 12.61 -1.66 1.93
N ALA A 104 12.28 -0.47 2.44
CA ALA A 104 11.06 -0.24 3.19
C ALA A 104 9.98 0.41 2.32
N LEU A 105 8.73 -0.04 2.48
CA LEU A 105 7.55 0.49 1.81
C LEU A 105 6.53 0.99 2.84
N LEU A 106 6.16 2.26 2.72
CA LEU A 106 5.09 2.95 3.44
C LEU A 106 4.15 3.54 2.38
N THR A 107 2.85 3.26 2.48
CA THR A 107 1.90 3.54 1.39
C THR A 107 0.90 4.64 1.72
N TRP A 108 0.65 4.93 3.00
CA TRP A 108 -0.48 5.78 3.39
C TRP A 108 -0.34 7.21 2.90
N ASN A 109 0.87 7.78 2.93
CA ASN A 109 1.10 9.14 2.45
C ASN A 109 0.79 9.26 0.96
N LYS A 110 1.25 8.30 0.14
CA LYS A 110 0.94 8.25 -1.30
C LYS A 110 -0.54 8.11 -1.57
N VAL A 111 -1.22 7.18 -0.88
CA VAL A 111 -2.66 6.98 -1.07
C VAL A 111 -3.45 8.23 -0.68
N LYS A 112 -3.13 8.84 0.47
CA LYS A 112 -3.79 10.05 0.96
C LYS A 112 -3.56 11.24 0.01
N GLY A 113 -2.32 11.47 -0.42
CA GLY A 113 -1.99 12.53 -1.37
C GLY A 113 -2.70 12.34 -2.71
N ARG A 114 -2.75 11.11 -3.22
CA ARG A 114 -3.50 10.80 -4.45
C ARG A 114 -5.00 11.02 -4.29
N LEU A 115 -5.59 10.64 -3.15
CA LEU A 115 -7.00 10.90 -2.82
C LEU A 115 -7.31 12.40 -2.81
N LEU A 116 -6.37 13.21 -2.28
CA LEU A 116 -6.47 14.66 -2.23
C LEU A 116 -6.21 15.34 -3.59
N GLY A 117 -5.93 14.55 -4.63
CA GLY A 117 -5.78 15.02 -6.01
C GLY A 117 -4.34 15.32 -6.42
N ASP A 118 -3.33 14.99 -5.60
CA ASP A 118 -1.94 15.15 -5.99
C ASP A 118 -1.57 14.13 -7.08
N LYS A 119 -1.28 14.63 -8.29
CA LYS A 119 -0.90 13.81 -9.45
C LYS A 119 0.54 13.30 -9.35
N ALA A 120 1.37 13.89 -8.49
CA ALA A 120 2.72 13.40 -8.24
C ALA A 120 2.72 12.09 -7.43
N ASP A 121 1.65 11.82 -6.67
CA ASP A 121 1.49 10.60 -5.86
C ASP A 121 0.86 9.44 -6.66
N HIS A 122 1.28 9.27 -7.91
CA HIS A 122 0.79 8.19 -8.78
C HIS A 122 1.19 6.81 -8.22
N LEU A 123 0.19 6.04 -7.79
CA LEU A 123 0.37 4.83 -6.97
C LEU A 123 1.01 3.69 -7.75
N ALA A 124 0.59 3.48 -9.01
CA ALA A 124 1.16 2.41 -9.82
C ALA A 124 2.64 2.65 -10.15
N TYR A 125 3.03 3.88 -10.48
CA TYR A 125 4.43 4.24 -10.71
C TYR A 125 5.26 4.12 -9.43
N PHE A 126 4.74 4.61 -8.29
CA PHE A 126 5.38 4.45 -6.99
C PHE A 126 5.64 2.98 -6.64
N PHE A 127 4.64 2.11 -6.85
CA PHE A 127 4.76 0.68 -6.60
C PHE A 127 5.73 -0.02 -7.57
N GLU A 128 5.74 0.39 -8.85
CA GLU A 128 6.69 -0.11 -9.85
C GLU A 128 8.14 0.19 -9.46
N GLN A 129 8.42 1.40 -8.97
CA GLN A 129 9.76 1.76 -8.50
C GLN A 129 10.21 0.89 -7.32
N PHE A 130 9.34 0.69 -6.32
CA PHE A 130 9.62 -0.23 -5.22
C PHE A 130 9.82 -1.67 -5.72
N GLY A 131 8.97 -2.14 -6.63
CA GLY A 131 9.05 -3.47 -7.21
C GLY A 131 10.34 -3.72 -7.99
N GLY A 132 10.86 -2.71 -8.69
CA GLY A 132 12.15 -2.77 -9.36
C GLY A 132 13.30 -3.08 -8.40
N ASP A 133 13.36 -2.36 -7.29
CA ASP A 133 14.36 -2.56 -6.24
C ASP A 133 14.18 -3.90 -5.50
N ALA A 134 12.93 -4.30 -5.25
CA ALA A 134 12.62 -5.56 -4.58
C ALA A 134 12.95 -6.80 -5.46
N LYS A 135 12.83 -6.68 -6.80
CA LYS A 135 13.18 -7.75 -7.77
C LYS A 135 14.70 -7.85 -7.99
N ALA A 136 15.42 -6.75 -7.83
CA ALA A 136 16.86 -6.65 -8.10
C ALA A 136 17.61 -6.16 -6.85
N ILE A 137 17.59 -6.97 -5.79
CA ILE A 137 18.23 -6.63 -4.52
C ILE A 137 19.74 -6.39 -4.72
N GLU A 138 20.16 -5.16 -4.42
CA GLU A 138 21.57 -4.76 -4.38
C GLU A 138 22.07 -4.84 -2.93
N SER A 139 23.18 -5.57 -2.70
CA SER A 139 23.72 -5.75 -1.36
C SER A 139 24.13 -4.40 -0.74
N GLY A 140 23.70 -4.17 0.51
CA GLY A 140 23.93 -2.94 1.26
C GLY A 140 22.97 -1.80 0.94
N LYS A 141 22.01 -1.99 0.03
CA LYS A 141 21.02 -0.96 -0.31
C LYS A 141 20.11 -0.67 0.88
N GLN A 142 19.92 0.63 1.14
CA GLN A 142 19.00 1.14 2.16
C GLN A 142 18.14 2.21 1.51
N VAL A 143 16.84 1.94 1.36
CA VAL A 143 15.91 2.85 0.70
C VAL A 143 14.55 2.77 1.38
N VAL A 144 13.88 3.92 1.43
CA VAL A 144 12.54 4.07 2.00
C VAL A 144 11.65 4.71 0.94
N TYR A 145 10.56 4.01 0.61
CA TYR A 145 9.49 4.49 -0.25
C TYR A 145 8.33 4.97 0.64
N ILE A 146 7.99 6.26 0.54
CA ILE A 146 6.95 6.93 1.35
C ILE A 146 6.21 8.02 0.58
#